data_AF-I1YGD2-F1
#
_entry.id   AF-I1YGD2-F1
#
_cell.length_a   1.000
_cell.length_b   1.000
_cell.length_c   1.000
_cell.angle_alpha   90.00
_cell.angle_beta   90.00
_cell.angle_gamma   90.00
#
_symmetry.space_group_name_H-M   'P 1'
#
loop_
_entity.id
_entity.type
_entity.pdbx_description
1 polymer ?
#
loop_
_entity_poly.entity_id
_entity_poly.type
_entity_poly.pdbx_seq_one_letter_code
_entity_poly.pdbx_strand_id
1 'polypeptide(L)'
;MTQMNFDLEDGLPPVSFVLKPNDAERFAKFMADCTAVINGANKPVQAEQMRPDILTVNGQYFDFITPEKSEFDIHVIAHGLSNICRFAGHTKAFYSVAQHSVLTSEIVPPDYALHALLHDAAEAFVGDIARPLKNLLPDYRVIEKRVEQAVFAQFGLPTELPQIIKHADLVMLATERRDLMTEQDDEWMLLNSIEPVDQIIQPLSPEQAYILFINRYQRLTNNSTYQGAK
;
A
#
# COMPACT_ATOMS: atom_id res chain seq x y z
N MET A 1 -23.39 -1.14 -34.23
CA MET A 1 -22.41 -1.09 -33.12
C MET A 1 -21.56 -2.33 -33.23
N THR A 2 -20.24 -2.18 -33.23
CA THR A 2 -19.31 -3.32 -33.29
C THR A 2 -19.07 -3.79 -31.86
N GLN A 3 -19.41 -5.03 -31.55
CA GLN A 3 -19.20 -5.61 -30.22
C GLN A 3 -17.95 -6.48 -30.28
N MET A 4 -16.96 -6.18 -29.44
CA MET A 4 -15.79 -7.04 -29.26
C MET A 4 -16.01 -7.89 -28.02
N ASN A 5 -15.99 -9.20 -28.22
CA ASN A 5 -16.09 -10.18 -27.14
C ASN A 5 -14.70 -10.76 -26.93
N PHE A 6 -14.23 -10.72 -25.69
CA PHE A 6 -13.08 -11.47 -25.25
C PHE A 6 -13.60 -12.63 -24.40
N ASP A 7 -13.47 -13.83 -24.94
CA ASP A 7 -13.74 -15.04 -24.17
C ASP A 7 -12.60 -15.19 -23.17
N LEU A 8 -12.90 -14.97 -21.89
CA LEU A 8 -12.00 -15.32 -20.80
C LEU A 8 -12.13 -16.83 -20.57
N GLU A 9 -11.02 -17.55 -20.48
CA GLU A 9 -11.07 -18.98 -20.13
C GLU A 9 -11.69 -19.18 -18.73
N ASP A 10 -12.35 -20.33 -18.57
CA ASP A 10 -12.97 -20.86 -17.35
C ASP A 10 -14.06 -20.00 -16.67
N GLY A 11 -15.31 -20.22 -17.07
CA GLY A 11 -16.52 -19.97 -16.25
C GLY A 11 -16.83 -18.51 -15.92
N LEU A 12 -15.99 -17.56 -16.35
CA LEU A 12 -16.23 -16.13 -16.20
C LEU A 12 -17.15 -15.63 -17.32
N PRO A 13 -18.10 -14.72 -17.02
CA PRO A 13 -18.92 -14.12 -18.06
C PRO A 13 -18.01 -13.34 -19.03
N PRO A 14 -18.27 -13.41 -20.35
CA PRO A 14 -17.45 -12.72 -21.33
C PRO A 14 -17.47 -11.22 -21.06
N VAL A 15 -16.29 -10.60 -21.06
CA VAL A 15 -16.20 -9.14 -21.00
C VAL A 15 -16.48 -8.62 -22.40
N SER A 16 -17.64 -8.00 -22.56
CA SER A 16 -18.02 -7.36 -23.82
C SER A 16 -17.82 -5.86 -23.73
N PHE A 17 -17.07 -5.33 -24.69
CA PHE A 17 -16.94 -3.88 -24.88
C PHE A 17 -17.88 -3.48 -26.02
N VAL A 18 -18.83 -2.60 -25.72
CA VAL A 18 -19.65 -1.96 -26.76
C VAL A 18 -18.84 -0.79 -27.30
N LEU A 19 -18.34 -0.92 -28.54
CA LEU A 19 -17.70 0.19 -29.21
C LEU A 19 -18.76 1.24 -29.55
N LYS A 20 -18.63 2.42 -28.94
CA LYS A 20 -19.43 3.62 -29.24
C LYS A 20 -19.21 4.03 -30.70
N PRO A 21 -20.14 4.79 -31.32
CA PRO A 21 -20.07 5.15 -32.74
C PRO A 21 -18.74 5.80 -33.19
N ASN A 22 -18.05 6.53 -32.30
CA ASN A 22 -16.77 7.20 -32.59
C ASN A 22 -15.53 6.32 -32.35
N ASP A 23 -15.71 5.04 -32.00
CA ASP A 23 -14.59 4.18 -31.62
C ASP A 23 -13.81 3.66 -32.84
N ALA A 24 -14.41 3.64 -34.04
CA ALA A 24 -13.69 3.35 -35.27
C ALA A 24 -12.66 4.46 -35.59
N GLU A 25 -13.05 5.73 -35.42
CA GLU A 25 -12.14 6.87 -35.60
C GLU A 25 -11.06 6.91 -34.52
N ARG A 26 -11.43 6.64 -33.26
CA ARG A 26 -10.46 6.54 -32.16
C ARG A 26 -9.46 5.40 -32.37
N PHE A 27 -9.92 4.25 -32.84
CA PHE A 27 -9.05 3.12 -33.14
C PHE A 27 -8.13 3.41 -34.32
N ALA A 28 -8.64 3.99 -35.41
CA ALA A 28 -7.82 4.41 -36.54
C ALA A 28 -6.76 5.44 -36.12
N LYS A 29 -7.13 6.41 -35.29
CA LYS A 29 -6.20 7.38 -34.71
C LYS A 29 -5.14 6.69 -33.84
N PHE A 30 -5.54 5.77 -32.96
CA PHE A 30 -4.61 5.00 -32.13
C PHE A 30 -3.62 4.20 -32.99
N MET A 31 -4.08 3.51 -34.04
CA MET A 31 -3.21 2.76 -34.94
C MET A 31 -2.24 3.67 -35.72
N ALA A 32 -2.67 4.88 -36.11
CA ALA A 32 -1.81 5.89 -36.71
C ALA A 32 -0.75 6.40 -35.71
N ASP A 33 -1.15 6.68 -34.47
CA ASP A 33 -0.25 7.09 -33.39
C ASP A 33 0.79 5.97 -33.10
N CYS A 34 0.37 4.71 -33.04
CA CYS A 34 1.27 3.55 -32.91
C CYS A 34 2.27 3.46 -34.08
N THR A 35 1.81 3.67 -35.31
CA THR A 35 2.67 3.67 -36.50
C THR A 35 3.71 4.81 -36.42
N ALA A 36 3.31 5.99 -35.95
CA ALA A 36 4.22 7.12 -35.74
C ALA A 36 5.27 6.84 -34.65
N VAL A 37 4.89 6.15 -33.56
CA VAL A 37 5.83 5.72 -32.51
C VAL A 37 6.82 4.68 -33.04
N ILE A 38 6.34 3.65 -33.75
CA ILE A 38 7.18 2.60 -34.35
C ILE A 38 8.20 3.21 -35.32
N ASN A 39 7.78 4.21 -36.10
CA ASN A 39 8.64 4.90 -37.06
C ASN A 39 9.52 5.99 -36.40
N GLY A 40 9.47 6.15 -35.07
CA GLY A 40 10.29 7.10 -34.31
C GLY A 40 9.90 8.57 -34.47
N ALA A 41 8.74 8.86 -35.08
CA ALA A 41 8.23 10.22 -35.24
C ALA A 41 7.65 10.80 -33.94
N ASN A 42 7.16 9.94 -33.04
CA ASN A 42 6.78 10.30 -31.67
C ASN A 42 7.73 9.63 -30.68
N LYS A 43 8.71 10.38 -30.17
CA LYS A 43 9.57 9.91 -29.09
C LYS A 43 8.79 9.93 -27.77
N PRO A 44 8.91 8.90 -26.91
CA PRO A 44 8.32 8.94 -25.58
C PRO A 44 8.87 10.13 -24.79
N VAL A 45 8.05 10.67 -23.88
CA VAL A 45 8.46 11.71 -22.93
C VAL A 45 9.72 11.24 -22.21
N GLN A 46 10.76 12.09 -22.19
CA GLN A 46 12.00 11.77 -21.51
C GLN A 46 11.78 11.68 -20.00
N ALA A 47 12.39 10.69 -19.35
CA ALA A 47 12.24 10.47 -17.90
C ALA A 47 12.66 11.71 -17.07
N GLU A 48 13.56 12.56 -17.59
CA GLU A 48 13.98 13.80 -16.93
C GLU A 48 12.87 14.87 -16.81
N GLN A 49 11.73 14.70 -17.49
CA GLN A 49 10.58 15.62 -17.43
C GLN A 49 9.49 15.20 -16.44
N MET A 50 9.61 14.04 -15.79
CA MET A 50 8.64 13.64 -14.76
C MET A 50 8.90 14.38 -13.46
N ARG A 51 7.85 14.99 -12.91
CA ARG A 51 7.89 15.56 -11.57
C ARG A 51 7.97 14.42 -10.55
N PRO A 52 8.75 14.57 -9.46
CA PRO A 52 8.84 13.58 -8.40
C PRO A 52 7.65 13.71 -7.43
N ASP A 53 6.42 13.73 -7.98
CA ASP A 53 5.18 13.83 -7.23
C ASP A 53 4.13 12.81 -7.70
N ILE A 54 3.15 12.53 -6.84
CA ILE A 54 2.01 11.66 -7.16
C ILE A 54 0.70 12.37 -6.81
N LEU A 55 -0.32 12.24 -7.67
CA LEU A 55 -1.67 12.72 -7.39
C LEU A 55 -2.39 11.73 -6.47
N THR A 56 -2.83 12.20 -5.31
CA THR A 56 -3.53 11.41 -4.29
C THR A 56 -5.04 11.37 -4.54
N VAL A 57 -5.74 10.48 -3.82
CA VAL A 57 -7.20 10.28 -3.96
C VAL A 57 -8.04 11.53 -3.64
N ASN A 58 -7.52 12.44 -2.82
CA ASN A 58 -8.18 13.72 -2.50
C ASN A 58 -7.85 14.84 -3.50
N GLY A 59 -7.11 14.54 -4.58
CA GLY A 59 -6.78 15.49 -5.65
C GLY A 59 -5.59 16.41 -5.35
N GLN A 60 -4.81 16.12 -4.31
CA GLN A 60 -3.59 16.86 -3.97
C GLN A 60 -2.35 16.14 -4.50
N TYR A 61 -1.24 16.84 -4.65
CA TYR A 61 0.03 16.22 -5.03
C TYR A 61 0.87 15.96 -3.77
N PHE A 62 1.41 14.76 -3.68
CA PHE A 62 2.41 14.39 -2.69
C PHE A 62 3.80 14.41 -3.33
N ASP A 63 4.70 15.26 -2.84
CA ASP A 63 6.07 15.43 -3.31
C ASP A 63 7.03 14.50 -2.54
N PHE A 64 7.76 13.63 -3.26
CA PHE A 64 8.73 12.70 -2.66
C PHE A 64 10.04 13.38 -2.20
N ILE A 65 10.33 14.57 -2.70
CA ILE A 65 11.52 15.36 -2.34
C ILE A 65 11.25 16.20 -1.09
N THR A 66 10.09 16.85 -1.01
CA THR A 66 9.67 17.66 0.14
C THR A 66 8.34 17.20 0.74
N PRO A 67 8.25 15.96 1.26
CA PRO A 67 7.00 15.37 1.74
C PRO A 67 6.38 16.15 2.91
N GLU A 68 7.18 16.88 3.68
CA GLU A 68 6.72 17.75 4.77
C GLU A 68 5.89 18.95 4.31
N LYS A 69 5.90 19.27 3.01
CA LYS A 69 5.08 20.32 2.40
C LYS A 69 3.82 19.79 1.72
N SER A 70 3.72 18.47 1.59
CA SER A 70 2.56 17.83 0.99
C SER A 70 1.37 17.93 1.94
N GLU A 71 0.20 18.25 1.40
CA GLU A 71 -1.04 18.16 2.13
C GLU A 71 -1.67 16.78 1.90
N PHE A 72 -1.94 16.06 2.97
CA PHE A 72 -2.67 14.79 2.97
C PHE A 72 -3.39 14.62 4.29
N ASP A 73 -4.33 13.68 4.36
CA ASP A 73 -5.03 13.34 5.60
C ASP A 73 -4.99 11.82 5.84
N ILE A 74 -5.61 11.40 6.94
CA ILE A 74 -5.70 9.97 7.27
C ILE A 74 -6.49 9.17 6.23
N HIS A 75 -7.41 9.78 5.48
CA HIS A 75 -8.18 9.11 4.44
C HIS A 75 -7.32 8.79 3.21
N VAL A 76 -6.38 9.68 2.86
CA VAL A 76 -5.37 9.41 1.82
C VAL A 76 -4.51 8.20 2.20
N ILE A 77 -4.00 8.16 3.44
CA ILE A 77 -3.19 7.03 3.94
C ILE A 77 -4.01 5.74 3.94
N ALA A 78 -5.20 5.77 4.57
CA ALA A 78 -6.07 4.60 4.64
C ALA A 78 -6.42 4.07 3.25
N HIS A 79 -6.69 4.96 2.28
CA HIS A 79 -6.97 4.57 0.90
C HIS A 79 -5.76 3.87 0.27
N GLY A 80 -4.56 4.45 0.35
CA GLY A 80 -3.34 3.83 -0.17
C GLY A 80 -3.08 2.46 0.45
N LEU A 81 -2.98 2.41 1.79
CA LEU A 81 -2.68 1.17 2.51
C LEU A 81 -3.70 0.05 2.28
N SER A 82 -4.98 0.40 2.07
CA SER A 82 -6.03 -0.62 1.86
C SER A 82 -5.98 -1.24 0.47
N ASN A 83 -5.31 -0.61 -0.49
CA ASN A 83 -5.13 -1.11 -1.86
C ASN A 83 -3.75 -1.73 -2.10
N ILE A 84 -2.78 -1.50 -1.20
CA ILE A 84 -1.45 -2.10 -1.29
C ILE A 84 -1.49 -3.49 -0.67
N CYS A 85 -1.18 -4.49 -1.50
CA CYS A 85 -1.00 -5.87 -1.04
C CYS A 85 0.33 -6.01 -0.30
N ARG A 86 0.31 -6.70 0.84
CA ARG A 86 1.55 -7.24 1.42
C ARG A 86 2.08 -8.39 0.58
N PHE A 87 3.36 -8.69 0.74
CA PHE A 87 4.05 -9.77 0.02
C PHE A 87 3.96 -9.62 -1.51
N ALA A 88 3.79 -8.40 -2.01
CA ALA A 88 3.49 -8.11 -3.41
C ALA A 88 2.30 -8.94 -3.97
N GLY A 89 1.35 -9.33 -3.11
CA GLY A 89 0.18 -10.13 -3.50
C GLY A 89 0.40 -11.64 -3.58
N HIS A 90 1.54 -12.16 -3.14
CA HIS A 90 1.84 -13.60 -3.14
C HIS A 90 1.24 -14.35 -1.92
N THR A 91 0.05 -13.97 -1.51
CA THR A 91 -0.77 -14.64 -0.49
C THR A 91 -1.93 -15.39 -1.16
N LYS A 92 -2.50 -16.40 -0.47
CA LYS A 92 -3.65 -17.20 -0.97
C LYS A 92 -4.91 -16.37 -1.25
N ALA A 93 -5.02 -15.19 -0.64
CA ALA A 93 -6.09 -14.23 -0.82
C ALA A 93 -5.54 -12.81 -0.69
N PHE A 94 -6.31 -11.81 -1.12
CA PHE A 94 -5.94 -10.40 -0.97
C PHE A 94 -5.71 -10.05 0.51
N TYR A 95 -4.57 -9.44 0.82
CA TYR A 95 -4.24 -9.00 2.18
C TYR A 95 -3.47 -7.68 2.12
N SER A 96 -4.03 -6.66 2.76
CA SER A 96 -3.56 -5.28 2.63
C SER A 96 -2.65 -4.83 3.77
N VAL A 97 -1.82 -3.83 3.50
CA VAL A 97 -1.02 -3.15 4.53
C VAL A 97 -1.93 -2.50 5.59
N ALA A 98 -3.12 -2.01 5.21
CA ALA A 98 -4.08 -1.47 6.16
C ALA A 98 -4.57 -2.52 7.17
N GLN A 99 -4.89 -3.74 6.71
CA GLN A 99 -5.32 -4.82 7.60
C GLN A 99 -4.19 -5.22 8.56
N HIS A 100 -2.97 -5.39 8.04
CA HIS A 100 -1.77 -5.61 8.84
C HIS A 100 -1.61 -4.54 9.93
N SER A 101 -1.63 -3.26 9.55
CA SER A 101 -1.46 -2.14 10.46
C SER A 101 -2.49 -2.12 11.59
N VAL A 102 -3.75 -2.46 11.28
CA VAL A 102 -4.80 -2.57 12.32
C VAL A 102 -4.48 -3.70 13.29
N LEU A 103 -4.18 -4.90 12.79
CA LEU A 103 -3.89 -6.06 13.64
C LEU A 103 -2.65 -5.83 14.51
N THR A 104 -1.59 -5.24 13.94
CA THR A 104 -0.38 -4.82 14.68
C THR A 104 -0.74 -3.84 15.80
N SER A 105 -1.67 -2.91 15.57
CA SER A 105 -2.13 -1.96 16.59
C SER A 105 -2.95 -2.59 17.73
N GLU A 106 -3.51 -3.79 17.54
CA GLU A 106 -4.35 -4.47 18.53
C GLU A 106 -3.56 -5.34 19.51
N ILE A 107 -2.32 -5.70 19.16
CA ILE A 107 -1.46 -6.58 19.97
C ILE A 107 -0.39 -5.81 20.77
N VAL A 108 -0.45 -4.48 20.76
CA VAL A 108 0.43 -3.60 21.54
C VAL A 108 -0.34 -2.90 22.68
N PRO A 109 0.34 -2.43 23.74
CA PRO A 109 -0.32 -1.64 24.78
C PRO A 109 -0.96 -0.36 24.22
N PRO A 110 -2.04 0.16 24.84
CA PRO A 110 -2.80 1.31 24.32
C PRO A 110 -1.95 2.53 23.96
N ASP A 111 -0.91 2.84 24.74
CA ASP A 111 -0.04 4.00 24.53
C ASP A 111 0.77 3.92 23.22
N TYR A 112 0.99 2.70 22.71
CA TYR A 112 1.71 2.44 21.46
C TYR A 112 0.78 2.21 20.28
N ALA A 113 -0.53 2.04 20.51
CA ALA A 113 -1.46 1.59 19.49
C ALA A 113 -1.59 2.55 18.30
N LEU A 114 -1.54 3.87 18.52
CA LEU A 114 -1.60 4.83 17.41
C LEU A 114 -0.33 4.77 16.55
N HIS A 115 0.84 4.69 17.19
CA HIS A 115 2.11 4.56 16.48
C HIS A 115 2.17 3.22 15.73
N ALA A 116 1.64 2.15 16.32
CA ALA A 116 1.57 0.84 15.66
C ALA A 116 0.58 0.82 14.50
N LEU A 117 -0.53 1.56 14.58
CA LEU A 117 -1.46 1.70 13.44
C LEU A 117 -0.82 2.45 12.26
N LEU A 118 0.05 3.43 12.56
CA LEU A 118 0.64 4.29 11.55
C LEU A 118 2.07 3.89 11.14
N HIS A 119 2.63 2.79 11.67
CA HIS A 119 4.04 2.47 11.46
C HIS A 119 4.41 2.27 9.97
N ASP A 120 3.52 1.69 9.18
CA ASP A 120 3.69 1.51 7.72
C ASP A 120 3.01 2.63 6.90
N ALA A 121 2.58 3.74 7.52
CA ALA A 121 1.80 4.78 6.83
C ALA A 121 2.53 5.45 5.66
N ALA A 122 3.88 5.43 5.66
CA ALA A 122 4.69 5.89 4.54
C ALA A 122 4.41 5.09 3.25
N GLU A 123 4.10 3.81 3.37
CA GLU A 123 3.87 2.91 2.23
C GLU A 123 2.66 3.35 1.40
N ALA A 124 1.72 4.11 1.97
CA ALA A 124 0.61 4.70 1.21
C ALA A 124 1.08 5.58 0.04
N PHE A 125 2.30 6.12 0.13
CA PHE A 125 2.90 6.98 -0.90
C PHE A 125 4.03 6.27 -1.66
N VAL A 126 4.87 5.50 -0.97
CA VAL A 126 6.08 4.89 -1.57
C VAL A 126 5.91 3.41 -1.96
N GLY A 127 4.77 2.80 -1.63
CA GLY A 127 4.47 1.37 -1.83
C GLY A 127 5.12 0.45 -0.79
N ASP A 128 4.57 -0.76 -0.63
CA ASP A 128 5.21 -1.86 0.11
C ASP A 128 6.30 -2.49 -0.77
N ILE A 129 7.55 -2.42 -0.31
CA ILE A 129 8.67 -3.14 -0.91
C ILE A 129 9.14 -4.21 0.05
N ALA A 130 8.98 -5.47 -0.39
CA ALA A 130 9.46 -6.64 0.33
C ALA A 130 10.89 -6.47 0.83
N ARG A 131 11.09 -6.74 2.12
CA ARG A 131 12.34 -6.50 2.85
C ARG A 131 13.62 -7.00 2.14
N PRO A 132 13.65 -8.17 1.47
CA PRO A 132 14.84 -8.61 0.73
C PRO A 132 15.21 -7.68 -0.42
N LEU A 133 14.23 -7.21 -1.20
CA LEU A 133 14.45 -6.27 -2.31
C LEU A 133 14.88 -4.90 -1.78
N LYS A 134 14.27 -4.46 -0.68
CA LYS A 134 14.62 -3.21 0.01
C LYS A 134 16.09 -3.14 0.42
N ASN A 135 16.76 -4.28 0.69
CA ASN A 135 18.21 -4.33 0.95
C ASN A 135 19.07 -3.95 -0.25
N LEU A 136 18.53 -4.07 -1.46
CA LEU A 136 19.23 -3.78 -2.71
C LEU A 136 19.01 -2.34 -3.20
N LEU A 137 18.19 -1.54 -2.50
CA LEU A 137 17.72 -0.22 -2.93
C LEU A 137 18.09 0.87 -1.91
N PRO A 138 19.36 1.30 -1.81
CA PRO A 138 19.79 2.28 -0.82
C PRO A 138 19.13 3.66 -0.99
N ASP A 139 18.97 4.13 -2.23
CA ASP A 139 18.34 5.43 -2.51
C ASP A 139 16.85 5.44 -2.13
N TYR A 140 16.17 4.31 -2.35
CA TYR A 140 14.78 4.13 -1.93
C TYR A 140 14.63 4.27 -0.41
N ARG A 141 15.54 3.66 0.38
CA ARG A 141 15.52 3.78 1.85
C ARG A 141 15.64 5.22 2.33
N VAL A 142 16.42 6.04 1.62
CA VAL A 142 16.57 7.47 1.95
C VAL A 142 15.26 8.21 1.67
N ILE A 143 14.61 7.93 0.55
CA ILE A 143 13.32 8.53 0.17
C ILE A 143 12.24 8.10 1.16
N GLU A 144 12.09 6.80 1.39
CA GLU A 144 11.11 6.24 2.33
C GLU A 144 11.28 6.82 3.73
N LYS A 145 12.51 6.87 4.26
CA LYS A 145 12.75 7.43 5.60
C LYS A 145 12.35 8.90 5.69
N ARG A 146 12.51 9.68 4.61
CA ARG A 146 12.06 11.07 4.56
C ARG A 146 10.52 11.15 4.61
N VAL A 147 9.85 10.29 3.84
CA VAL A 147 8.39 10.20 3.82
C VAL A 147 7.85 9.77 5.18
N GLU A 148 8.43 8.73 5.78
CA GLU A 148 8.09 8.24 7.13
C GLU A 148 8.19 9.38 8.17
N GLN A 149 9.29 10.13 8.16
CA GLN A 149 9.48 11.26 9.08
C GLN A 149 8.42 12.34 8.89
N ALA A 150 8.07 12.69 7.64
CA ALA A 150 7.04 13.68 7.35
C ALA A 150 5.65 13.20 7.80
N VAL A 151 5.32 11.93 7.55
CA VAL A 151 4.07 11.31 7.98
C VAL A 151 3.97 11.28 9.50
N PHE A 152 4.98 10.78 10.21
CA PHE A 152 4.96 10.74 11.68
C PHE A 152 4.87 12.13 12.29
N ALA A 153 5.61 13.11 11.74
CA ALA A 153 5.53 14.50 12.20
C ALA A 153 4.11 15.08 12.09
N GLN A 154 3.39 14.79 11.00
CA GLN A 154 2.02 15.25 10.80
C GLN A 154 1.05 14.69 11.85
N PHE A 155 1.25 13.45 12.31
CA PHE A 155 0.42 12.81 13.33
C PHE A 155 0.97 12.96 14.76
N GLY A 156 2.01 13.77 14.97
CA GLY A 156 2.62 14.00 16.28
C GLY A 156 3.30 12.76 16.88
N LEU A 157 3.76 11.84 16.02
CA LEU A 157 4.44 10.61 16.42
C LEU A 157 5.97 10.78 16.45
N PRO A 158 6.68 10.11 17.36
CA PRO A 158 8.14 10.06 17.35
C PRO A 158 8.68 9.44 16.06
N THR A 159 9.82 9.93 15.58
CA THR A 159 10.48 9.39 14.37
C THR A 159 11.09 8.01 14.57
N GLU A 160 11.45 7.66 15.80
CA GLU A 160 11.98 6.34 16.12
C GLU A 160 10.85 5.39 16.53
N LEU A 161 10.70 4.31 15.77
CA LEU A 161 9.73 3.27 16.06
C LEU A 161 10.15 2.46 17.31
N PRO A 162 9.34 2.43 18.38
CA PRO A 162 9.61 1.66 19.59
C PRO A 162 9.81 0.16 19.31
N GLN A 163 10.69 -0.49 20.07
CA GLN A 163 11.01 -1.92 19.91
C GLN A 163 9.78 -2.83 20.08
N ILE A 164 8.82 -2.43 20.93
CA ILE A 164 7.57 -3.18 21.10
C ILE A 164 6.74 -3.24 19.82
N ILE A 165 6.77 -2.19 19.00
CA ILE A 165 6.04 -2.15 17.72
C ILE A 165 6.77 -2.99 16.68
N LYS A 166 8.11 -2.93 16.65
CA LYS A 166 8.92 -3.82 15.80
C LYS A 166 8.70 -5.30 16.12
N HIS A 167 8.54 -5.62 17.40
CA HIS A 167 8.22 -6.98 17.82
C HIS A 167 6.80 -7.38 17.40
N ALA A 168 5.82 -6.49 17.57
CA ALA A 168 4.45 -6.72 17.12
C ALA A 168 4.35 -6.94 15.60
N ASP A 169 5.06 -6.15 14.80
CA ASP A 169 5.17 -6.37 13.34
C ASP A 169 5.71 -7.77 13.01
N LEU A 170 6.76 -8.24 13.71
CA LEU A 170 7.27 -9.60 13.53
C LEU A 170 6.26 -10.68 13.94
N VAL A 171 5.51 -10.48 15.03
CA VAL A 171 4.44 -11.39 15.47
C VAL A 171 3.33 -11.45 14.41
N MET A 172 2.95 -10.30 13.83
CA MET A 172 1.99 -10.28 12.74
C MET A 172 2.54 -10.92 11.47
N LEU A 173 3.81 -10.72 11.14
CA LEU A 173 4.47 -11.40 10.02
C LEU A 173 4.48 -12.93 10.18
N ALA A 174 4.70 -13.44 11.41
CA ALA A 174 4.58 -14.87 11.71
C ALA A 174 3.15 -15.38 11.50
N THR A 175 2.16 -14.59 11.96
CA THR A 175 0.73 -14.91 11.85
C THR A 175 0.29 -14.92 10.39
N GLU A 176 0.70 -13.93 9.60
CA GLU A 176 0.46 -13.81 8.16
C GLU A 176 1.04 -14.98 7.39
N ARG A 177 2.28 -15.36 7.69
CA ARG A 177 2.91 -16.51 7.06
C ARG A 177 2.12 -17.79 7.34
N ARG A 178 1.71 -18.01 8.58
CA ARG A 178 0.94 -19.21 8.98
C ARG A 178 -0.41 -19.28 8.24
N ASP A 179 -1.14 -18.16 8.19
CA ASP A 179 -2.53 -18.17 7.73
C ASP A 179 -2.68 -17.97 6.22
N LEU A 180 -1.82 -17.13 5.63
CA LEU A 180 -2.03 -16.60 4.29
C LEU A 180 -1.08 -17.17 3.24
N MET A 181 0.06 -17.72 3.64
CA MET A 181 1.03 -18.31 2.71
C MET A 181 0.81 -19.81 2.57
N THR A 182 1.30 -20.38 1.46
CA THR A 182 1.36 -21.84 1.29
C THR A 182 2.42 -22.41 2.23
N GLU A 183 2.11 -23.56 2.85
CA GLU A 183 3.08 -24.25 3.70
C GLU A 183 4.34 -24.56 2.89
N GLN A 184 5.49 -24.26 3.49
CA GLN A 184 6.80 -24.43 2.88
C GLN A 184 7.80 -24.84 3.95
N ASP A 185 8.72 -25.73 3.60
CA ASP A 185 9.79 -26.24 4.47
C ASP A 185 10.94 -25.24 4.69
N ASP A 186 10.74 -23.97 4.33
CA ASP A 186 11.77 -22.93 4.37
C ASP A 186 11.77 -22.20 5.72
N GLU A 187 12.91 -22.09 6.39
CA GLU A 187 13.00 -21.39 7.67
C GLU A 187 13.27 -19.89 7.48
N TRP A 188 12.36 -19.05 7.98
CA TRP A 188 12.57 -17.60 8.01
C TRP A 188 13.27 -17.25 9.31
N MET A 189 14.61 -17.14 9.27
CA MET A 189 15.46 -16.88 10.44
C MET A 189 15.01 -15.67 11.30
N LEU A 190 14.34 -14.68 10.68
CA LEU A 190 13.81 -13.50 11.37
C LEU A 190 12.61 -13.79 12.28
N LEU A 191 11.94 -14.93 12.08
CA LEU A 191 10.78 -15.38 12.86
C LEU A 191 11.16 -16.45 13.91
N ASN A 192 12.46 -16.76 14.06
CA ASN A 192 12.91 -17.70 15.07
C ASN A 192 12.50 -17.20 16.47
N SER A 193 11.79 -18.05 17.21
CA SER A 193 11.24 -17.73 18.53
C SER A 193 10.19 -16.62 18.55
N ILE A 194 9.58 -16.32 17.39
CA ILE A 194 8.41 -15.44 17.31
C ILE A 194 7.17 -16.32 17.15
N GLU A 195 6.32 -16.32 18.17
CA GLU A 195 5.06 -17.05 18.14
C GLU A 195 3.96 -16.18 17.48
N PRO A 196 3.18 -16.73 16.54
CA PRO A 196 2.04 -16.04 15.97
C PRO A 196 0.90 -15.91 17.00
N VAL A 197 -0.02 -14.98 16.79
CA VAL A 197 -1.23 -14.90 17.64
C VAL A 197 -2.19 -16.05 17.33
N ASP A 198 -2.98 -16.47 18.32
CA ASP A 198 -3.93 -17.60 18.17
C ASP A 198 -5.04 -17.32 17.14
N GLN A 199 -5.39 -16.05 16.92
CA GLN A 199 -6.45 -15.67 15.99
C GLN A 199 -6.02 -15.95 14.55
N ILE A 200 -6.95 -16.51 13.77
CA ILE A 200 -6.78 -16.73 12.33
C ILE A 200 -7.18 -15.48 11.57
N ILE A 201 -6.28 -14.99 10.70
CA ILE A 201 -6.55 -13.85 9.84
C ILE A 201 -7.67 -14.19 8.85
N GLN A 202 -8.73 -13.37 8.85
CA GLN A 202 -9.76 -13.38 7.81
C GLN A 202 -9.46 -12.24 6.83
N PRO A 203 -9.03 -12.54 5.59
CA PRO A 203 -8.65 -11.51 4.63
C PRO A 203 -9.84 -10.62 4.27
N LEU A 204 -9.63 -9.31 4.27
CA LEU A 204 -10.65 -8.30 4.01
C LEU A 204 -10.49 -7.69 2.61
N SER A 205 -11.61 -7.29 1.98
CA SER A 205 -11.53 -6.49 0.75
C SER A 205 -10.88 -5.12 1.02
N PRO A 206 -10.36 -4.42 -0.01
CA PRO A 206 -9.84 -3.07 0.14
C PRO A 206 -10.82 -2.11 0.87
N GLU A 207 -12.10 -2.17 0.54
CA GLU A 207 -13.13 -1.32 1.16
C GLU A 207 -13.32 -1.66 2.65
N GLN A 208 -13.32 -2.95 2.99
CA GLN A 208 -13.45 -3.40 4.37
C GLN A 208 -12.20 -3.03 5.19
N ALA A 209 -11.00 -3.19 4.64
CA ALA A 209 -9.75 -2.81 5.27
C ALA A 209 -9.68 -1.29 5.51
N TYR A 210 -10.13 -0.48 4.54
CA TYR A 210 -10.24 0.97 4.68
C TYR A 210 -11.15 1.37 5.84
N ILE A 211 -12.36 0.80 5.88
CA ILE A 211 -13.33 1.08 6.95
C ILE A 211 -12.75 0.66 8.31
N LEU A 212 -12.11 -0.51 8.38
CA LEU A 212 -11.49 -1.02 9.59
C LEU A 212 -10.38 -0.08 10.09
N PHE A 213 -9.50 0.37 9.19
CA PHE A 213 -8.40 1.28 9.50
C PHE A 213 -8.89 2.63 10.03
N ILE A 214 -9.84 3.27 9.32
CA ILE A 214 -10.42 4.54 9.75
C ILE A 214 -11.11 4.41 11.11
N ASN A 215 -11.89 3.35 11.33
CA ASN A 215 -12.53 3.11 12.61
C ASN A 215 -11.51 2.93 13.74
N ARG A 216 -10.41 2.20 13.49
CA ARG A 216 -9.35 2.03 14.49
C ARG A 216 -8.67 3.37 14.80
N TYR A 217 -8.30 4.14 13.78
CA TYR A 217 -7.72 5.47 13.94
C TYR A 217 -8.62 6.39 14.76
N GLN A 218 -9.92 6.47 14.44
CA GLN A 218 -10.88 7.28 15.17
C GLN A 218 -11.03 6.84 16.63
N ARG A 219 -11.04 5.53 16.92
CA ARG A 219 -11.10 5.05 18.32
C ARG A 219 -9.86 5.45 19.11
N LEU A 220 -8.69 5.42 18.49
CA LEU A 220 -7.43 5.77 19.15
C LEU A 220 -7.31 7.28 19.36
N THR A 221 -7.76 8.08 18.40
CA THR A 221 -7.66 9.56 18.47
C THR A 221 -8.81 10.23 19.23
N ASN A 222 -10.04 9.68 19.18
CA ASN A 222 -11.19 10.24 19.91
C ASN A 222 -11.16 9.91 21.41
N ASN A 223 -10.46 8.84 21.82
CA ASN A 223 -10.24 8.50 23.24
C ASN A 223 -8.94 9.08 23.80
N SER A 224 -8.21 9.89 23.03
CA SER A 224 -6.86 10.34 23.38
C SER A 224 -6.84 11.38 24.50
N THR A 225 -6.72 10.84 25.70
CA THR A 225 -5.75 11.30 26.70
C THR A 225 -4.33 10.89 26.25
N TYR A 226 -3.90 11.27 25.03
CA TYR A 226 -2.55 10.95 24.54
C TYR A 226 -1.56 11.91 25.18
N GLN A 227 -1.05 11.54 26.36
CA GLN A 227 0.15 12.15 26.91
C GLN A 227 1.33 11.46 26.24
N GLY A 228 1.85 12.09 25.17
CA GLY A 228 3.06 11.62 24.49
C GLY A 228 4.14 11.27 25.51
N ALA A 229 4.65 10.05 25.42
CA ALA A 229 5.79 9.62 26.21
C ALA A 229 6.96 10.59 25.92
N LYS A 230 7.37 11.32 26.97
CA LYS A 230 8.60 12.11 27.00
C LYS A 230 9.83 11.23 26.96
#